data_AF-A0A7C4GBZ0-F1
#
_entry.id   AF-A0A7C4GBZ0-F1
#
_cell.length_a   1.000
_cell.length_b   1.000
_cell.length_c   1.000
_cell.angle_alpha   90.00
_cell.angle_beta   90.00
_cell.angle_gamma   90.00
#
_symmetry.space_group_name_H-M   'P 1'
#
loop_
_entity.id
_entity.type
_entity.pdbx_description
1 polymer ?
#
loop_
_entity_poly.entity_id
_entity_poly.type
_entity_poly.pdbx_seq_one_letter_code
_entity_poly.pdbx_strand_id
1 'polypeptide(L)'
;MSQVQQLPLEQFAVAVYFNGDVSCTFSFAQINLPSNFAHLPPSSYVRFSYIIGDDLKCEMGFDLSYIGEAEADVYSNNIKNSLEDLFNVKLNLVNRDVTRFTSTITGQVFANIKYVYTSSDFNPDVLVDKFLSLKPSEGFFVLVNRKIVGLGDKFDFVLTSGSNYAKLIFVKVFKEYFKLKIGETYTLDVFKLFNFTDSIKIHSLSYYDTMVTIILLNYGSETYCNLQAEIIDIEVPFSYRIFRAKQSGLPIRYEIRNEESYYDPNLGFQQRYSLTAGDSVSYIRVKFKIVEYGYALFKIDLNPTTIIGISILTICIIIPAIILKIKRGR
;
A
#
# COMPACT_ATOMS: atom_id res chain seq x y z
N MET A 1 -2.62 5.94 -28.94
CA MET A 1 -1.86 4.98 -28.12
C MET A 1 -2.04 5.38 -26.66
N SER A 2 -2.85 4.63 -25.91
CA SER A 2 -2.93 4.80 -24.46
C SER A 2 -1.58 4.39 -23.87
N GLN A 3 -0.96 5.27 -23.09
CA GLN A 3 0.20 4.92 -22.29
C GLN A 3 -0.25 3.82 -21.33
N VAL A 4 0.21 2.58 -21.55
CA VAL A 4 0.07 1.51 -20.57
C VAL A 4 0.91 1.96 -19.38
N GLN A 5 0.26 2.39 -18.30
CA GLN A 5 0.95 2.75 -17.07
C GLN A 5 1.68 1.49 -16.59
N GLN A 6 3.00 1.49 -16.75
CA GLN A 6 3.82 0.37 -16.35
C GLN A 6 3.74 0.25 -14.83
N LEU A 7 3.26 -0.90 -14.35
CA LEU A 7 3.23 -1.16 -12.91
C LEU A 7 4.67 -1.15 -12.39
N PRO A 8 4.94 -0.50 -11.24
CA PRO A 8 6.28 -0.53 -10.66
C PRO A 8 6.68 -1.97 -10.33
N LEU A 9 7.98 -2.27 -10.53
CA LEU A 9 8.57 -3.56 -10.23
C LEU A 9 8.36 -3.94 -8.76
N GLU A 10 8.62 -2.98 -7.87
CA GLU A 10 8.50 -3.14 -6.43
C GLU A 10 7.56 -2.08 -5.84
N GLN A 11 6.71 -2.51 -4.90
CA GLN A 11 5.88 -1.61 -4.11
C GLN A 11 5.98 -1.97 -2.64
N PHE A 12 6.26 -0.97 -1.81
CA PHE A 12 6.11 -1.04 -0.36
C PHE A 12 5.15 0.06 0.09
N ALA A 13 4.05 -0.33 0.71
CA ALA A 13 3.09 0.58 1.30
C ALA A 13 2.91 0.27 2.78
N VAL A 14 2.94 1.30 3.62
CA VAL A 14 2.60 1.22 5.04
C VAL A 14 1.53 2.27 5.36
N ALA A 15 0.49 1.86 6.06
CA ALA A 15 -0.62 2.71 6.44
C ALA A 15 -0.91 2.57 7.93
N VAL A 16 -0.84 3.69 8.66
CA VAL A 16 -1.36 3.79 10.03
C VAL A 16 -2.84 4.10 9.95
N TYR A 17 -3.69 3.30 10.56
CA TYR A 17 -5.13 3.50 10.62
C TYR A 17 -5.51 4.32 11.86
N PHE A 18 -6.66 4.98 11.81
CA PHE A 18 -7.16 5.79 12.93
C PHE A 18 -7.44 4.97 14.20
N ASN A 19 -7.70 3.66 14.07
CA ASN A 19 -7.87 2.74 15.19
C ASN A 19 -6.54 2.29 15.81
N GLY A 20 -5.40 2.74 15.26
CA GLY A 20 -4.07 2.39 15.75
C GLY A 20 -3.42 1.19 15.05
N ASP A 21 -4.13 0.51 14.16
CA ASP A 21 -3.55 -0.57 13.36
C ASP A 21 -2.51 -0.04 12.37
N VAL A 22 -1.51 -0.87 12.06
CA VAL A 22 -0.56 -0.59 10.98
C VAL A 22 -0.65 -1.69 9.94
N SER A 23 -1.08 -1.36 8.73
CA SER A 23 -1.07 -2.29 7.59
C SER A 23 0.17 -2.06 6.75
N CYS A 24 0.81 -3.15 6.35
CA CYS A 24 1.93 -3.16 5.41
C CYS A 24 1.59 -4.04 4.23
N THR A 25 1.77 -3.51 3.02
CA THR A 25 1.62 -4.22 1.76
C THR A 25 2.94 -4.20 1.02
N PHE A 26 3.40 -5.37 0.62
CA PHE A 26 4.59 -5.58 -0.19
C PHE A 26 4.14 -6.16 -1.51
N SER A 27 4.71 -5.72 -2.62
CA SER A 27 4.50 -6.37 -3.90
C SER A 27 5.72 -6.35 -4.79
N PHE A 28 5.92 -7.44 -5.53
CA PHE A 28 7.00 -7.57 -6.50
C PHE A 28 6.45 -8.21 -7.78
N ALA A 29 6.62 -7.54 -8.92
CA ALA A 29 5.90 -7.85 -10.16
C ALA A 29 6.60 -8.86 -11.10
N GLN A 30 7.86 -9.23 -10.84
CA GLN A 30 8.67 -10.07 -11.74
C GLN A 30 9.14 -11.38 -11.11
N ILE A 31 8.23 -12.15 -10.53
CA ILE A 31 8.54 -13.52 -10.13
C ILE A 31 8.57 -14.41 -11.36
N ASN A 32 9.74 -15.00 -11.65
CA ASN A 32 9.92 -15.93 -12.76
C ASN A 32 9.09 -17.19 -12.53
N LEU A 33 8.23 -17.51 -13.51
CA LEU A 33 7.52 -18.77 -13.54
C LEU A 33 8.41 -19.88 -14.13
N PRO A 34 8.22 -21.16 -13.74
CA PRO A 34 8.83 -22.28 -14.43
C PRO A 34 8.57 -22.24 -15.94
N SER A 35 9.52 -22.69 -16.76
CA SER A 35 9.42 -22.62 -18.23
C SER A 35 8.24 -23.43 -18.80
N ASN A 36 7.77 -24.43 -18.06
CA ASN A 36 6.61 -25.26 -18.38
C ASN A 36 5.30 -24.76 -17.77
N PHE A 37 5.29 -23.58 -17.13
CA PHE A 37 4.08 -23.03 -16.53
C PHE A 37 3.07 -22.63 -17.60
N ALA A 38 1.79 -22.96 -17.39
CA ALA A 38 0.74 -22.70 -18.36
C ALA A 38 0.61 -21.20 -18.71
N HIS A 39 0.59 -20.89 -20.01
CA HIS A 39 0.39 -19.52 -20.48
C HIS A 39 -1.02 -19.01 -20.21
N LEU A 40 -1.10 -17.74 -19.82
CA LEU A 40 -2.35 -17.04 -19.61
C LEU A 40 -2.77 -16.31 -20.90
N PRO A 41 -3.97 -16.58 -21.45
CA PRO A 41 -4.44 -15.91 -22.66
C PRO A 41 -4.69 -14.42 -22.41
N PRO A 42 -4.74 -13.59 -23.47
CA PRO A 42 -5.04 -12.16 -23.39
C PRO A 42 -6.30 -11.87 -22.55
N SER A 43 -6.31 -10.71 -21.88
CA SER A 43 -7.48 -10.21 -21.14
C SER A 43 -8.00 -11.18 -20.06
N SER A 44 -7.11 -12.01 -19.50
CA SER A 44 -7.44 -12.95 -18.44
C SER A 44 -6.76 -12.58 -17.14
N TYR A 45 -7.33 -13.02 -16.02
CA TYR A 45 -6.73 -12.84 -14.70
C TYR A 45 -6.69 -14.16 -13.94
N VAL A 46 -5.62 -14.35 -13.17
CA VAL A 46 -5.52 -15.45 -12.20
C VAL A 46 -4.96 -14.87 -10.91
N ARG A 47 -5.67 -15.12 -9.81
CA ARG A 47 -5.27 -14.72 -8.47
C ARG A 47 -5.33 -15.94 -7.56
N PHE A 48 -4.17 -16.32 -7.05
CA PHE A 48 -4.01 -17.39 -6.08
C PHE A 48 -3.71 -16.75 -4.71
N SER A 49 -4.68 -16.83 -3.80
CA SER A 49 -4.73 -16.10 -2.54
C SER A 49 -4.73 -17.07 -1.36
N TYR A 50 -3.87 -16.82 -0.39
CA TYR A 50 -3.86 -17.55 0.87
C TYR A 50 -3.85 -16.58 2.05
N ILE A 51 -4.88 -16.67 2.90
CA ILE A 51 -4.90 -16.01 4.20
C ILE A 51 -4.53 -17.07 5.24
N ILE A 52 -3.51 -16.80 6.05
CA ILE A 52 -2.94 -17.81 6.93
C ILE A 52 -3.94 -18.16 8.03
N GLY A 53 -4.36 -19.43 8.07
CA GLY A 53 -5.42 -19.92 8.95
C GLY A 53 -6.77 -20.10 8.27
N ASP A 54 -6.92 -19.69 7.01
CA ASP A 54 -8.11 -19.89 6.18
C ASP A 54 -7.83 -20.86 5.01
N ASP A 55 -8.86 -21.14 4.21
CA ASP A 55 -8.74 -21.90 2.97
C ASP A 55 -7.92 -21.13 1.93
N LEU A 56 -7.15 -21.88 1.15
CA LEU A 56 -6.51 -21.38 -0.05
C LEU A 56 -7.58 -21.16 -1.13
N LYS A 57 -7.53 -20.03 -1.84
CA LYS A 57 -8.47 -19.68 -2.90
C LYS A 57 -7.74 -19.34 -4.19
N CYS A 58 -8.21 -19.87 -5.31
CA CYS A 58 -7.76 -19.46 -6.64
C CYS A 58 -8.94 -18.97 -7.47
N GLU A 59 -8.87 -17.73 -7.93
CA GLU A 59 -9.85 -17.15 -8.85
C GLU A 59 -9.21 -16.98 -10.22
N MET A 60 -9.88 -17.49 -11.26
CA MET A 60 -9.49 -17.33 -12.65
C MET A 60 -10.64 -16.73 -13.43
N GLY A 61 -10.36 -15.80 -14.33
CA GLY A 61 -11.37 -15.27 -15.23
C GLY A 61 -10.83 -15.07 -16.62
N PHE A 62 -11.69 -15.37 -17.60
CA PHE A 62 -11.38 -15.32 -19.01
C PHE A 62 -12.48 -14.58 -19.77
N ASP A 63 -12.07 -13.73 -20.72
CA ASP A 63 -12.98 -13.02 -21.61
C ASP A 63 -13.36 -13.92 -22.80
N LEU A 64 -14.64 -14.29 -22.86
CA LEU A 64 -15.21 -15.17 -23.89
C LEU A 64 -15.38 -14.48 -25.25
N SER A 65 -15.05 -13.18 -25.34
CA SER A 65 -14.95 -12.47 -26.62
C SER A 65 -13.70 -12.86 -27.40
N TYR A 66 -12.69 -13.43 -26.71
CA TYR A 66 -11.41 -13.83 -27.31
C TYR A 66 -11.23 -15.35 -27.41
N ILE A 67 -11.79 -16.11 -26.46
CA ILE A 67 -11.68 -17.57 -26.42
C ILE A 67 -13.04 -18.25 -26.20
N GLY A 68 -13.20 -19.47 -26.70
CA GLY A 68 -14.43 -20.25 -26.46
C GLY A 68 -14.52 -20.79 -25.03
N GLU A 69 -15.73 -21.13 -24.56
CA GLU A 69 -15.90 -21.72 -23.21
C GLU A 69 -15.07 -22.99 -23.01
N ALA A 70 -15.07 -23.90 -24.00
CA ALA A 70 -14.28 -25.13 -23.94
C ALA A 70 -12.76 -24.86 -23.89
N GLU A 71 -12.30 -23.80 -24.55
CA GLU A 71 -10.90 -23.39 -24.50
C GLU A 71 -10.57 -22.80 -23.11
N ALA A 72 -11.48 -22.02 -22.53
CA ALA A 72 -11.35 -21.51 -21.17
C ALA A 72 -11.31 -22.64 -20.13
N ASP A 73 -12.10 -23.70 -20.30
CA ASP A 73 -12.07 -24.88 -19.42
C ASP A 73 -10.68 -25.57 -19.49
N VAL A 74 -10.08 -25.66 -20.68
CA VAL A 74 -8.72 -26.20 -20.88
C VAL A 74 -7.66 -25.31 -20.23
N TYR A 75 -7.68 -23.99 -20.45
CA TYR A 75 -6.74 -23.07 -19.81
C TYR A 75 -6.85 -23.13 -18.29
N SER A 76 -8.08 -23.10 -17.76
CA SER A 76 -8.32 -23.17 -16.32
C SER A 76 -7.71 -24.43 -15.70
N ASN A 77 -7.91 -25.59 -16.33
CA ASN A 77 -7.32 -26.85 -15.85
C ASN A 77 -5.79 -26.89 -15.95
N ASN A 78 -5.20 -26.36 -17.04
CA ASN A 78 -3.74 -26.33 -17.20
C ASN A 78 -3.07 -25.40 -16.17
N ILE A 79 -3.65 -24.22 -15.95
CA ILE A 79 -3.18 -23.26 -14.94
C ILE A 79 -3.36 -23.84 -13.54
N LYS A 80 -4.51 -24.46 -13.26
CA LYS A 80 -4.78 -25.15 -12.00
C LYS A 80 -3.69 -26.19 -11.72
N ASN A 81 -3.40 -27.09 -12.66
CA ASN A 81 -2.38 -28.12 -12.50
C ASN A 81 -0.99 -27.49 -12.26
N SER A 82 -0.65 -26.43 -13.00
CA SER A 82 0.62 -25.71 -12.81
C SER A 82 0.75 -25.10 -11.41
N LEU A 83 -0.35 -24.58 -10.85
CA LEU A 83 -0.40 -24.05 -9.49
C LEU A 83 -0.36 -25.16 -8.44
N GLU A 84 -1.07 -26.27 -8.66
CA GLU A 84 -0.99 -27.45 -7.79
C GLU A 84 0.44 -27.97 -7.69
N ASP A 85 1.15 -28.08 -8.82
CA ASP A 85 2.53 -28.54 -8.87
C ASP A 85 3.49 -27.52 -8.23
N LEU A 86 3.31 -26.22 -8.51
CA LEU A 86 4.16 -25.18 -7.97
C LEU A 86 4.05 -25.09 -6.44
N PHE A 87 2.83 -25.13 -5.92
CA PHE A 87 2.55 -24.94 -4.49
C PHE A 87 2.38 -26.24 -3.70
N ASN A 88 2.41 -27.39 -4.36
CA ASN A 88 2.17 -28.71 -3.78
C ASN A 88 0.84 -28.78 -3.00
N VAL A 89 -0.24 -28.37 -3.66
CA VAL A 89 -1.61 -28.33 -3.11
C VAL A 89 -2.58 -29.02 -4.06
N LYS A 90 -3.77 -29.37 -3.56
CA LYS A 90 -4.88 -29.88 -4.39
C LYS A 90 -6.04 -28.93 -4.40
N LEU A 91 -6.38 -28.44 -5.58
CA LEU A 91 -7.43 -27.44 -5.82
C LEU A 91 -8.71 -28.14 -6.29
N ASN A 92 -9.82 -27.80 -5.64
CA ASN A 92 -11.14 -28.30 -5.99
C ASN A 92 -11.97 -27.16 -6.58
N LEU A 93 -12.64 -27.41 -7.70
CA LEU A 93 -13.52 -26.42 -8.32
C LEU A 93 -14.79 -26.27 -7.45
N VAL A 94 -15.06 -25.05 -7.00
CA VAL A 94 -16.23 -24.74 -6.16
C VAL A 94 -17.27 -23.96 -6.94
N ASN A 95 -16.83 -23.13 -7.89
CA ASN A 95 -17.74 -22.34 -8.72
C ASN A 95 -17.21 -22.19 -10.14
N ARG A 96 -18.13 -22.27 -11.11
CA ARG A 96 -17.94 -21.92 -12.52
C ARG A 96 -19.14 -21.07 -12.93
N ASP A 97 -18.90 -19.80 -13.22
CA ASP A 97 -19.95 -18.83 -13.52
C ASP A 97 -19.69 -18.14 -14.85
N VAL A 98 -20.74 -17.99 -15.67
CA VAL A 98 -20.68 -17.31 -16.96
C VAL A 98 -21.54 -16.07 -16.90
N THR A 99 -20.90 -14.91 -16.92
CA THR A 99 -21.58 -13.62 -16.92
C THR A 99 -21.60 -13.06 -18.34
N ARG A 100 -22.78 -12.65 -18.81
CA ARG A 100 -22.96 -11.95 -20.09
C ARG A 100 -23.62 -10.61 -19.83
N PHE A 101 -23.04 -9.53 -20.33
CA PHE A 101 -23.67 -8.22 -20.28
C PHE A 101 -23.65 -7.57 -21.68
N THR A 102 -24.73 -6.90 -22.02
CA THR A 102 -24.81 -6.11 -23.25
C THR A 102 -24.68 -4.64 -22.88
N SER A 103 -23.70 -3.96 -23.44
CA SER A 103 -23.52 -2.52 -23.25
C SER A 103 -24.74 -1.77 -23.79
N THR A 104 -25.38 -0.99 -22.94
CA THR A 104 -26.53 -0.16 -23.31
C THR A 104 -26.15 1.02 -24.21
N ILE A 105 -24.86 1.37 -24.28
CA ILE A 105 -24.34 2.48 -25.08
C ILE A 105 -23.87 1.98 -26.45
N THR A 106 -23.14 0.86 -26.49
CA THR A 106 -22.50 0.37 -27.72
C THR A 106 -23.19 -0.83 -28.35
N GLY A 107 -24.16 -1.46 -27.65
CA GLY A 107 -24.82 -2.69 -28.09
C GLY A 107 -23.90 -3.93 -28.07
N GLN A 108 -22.63 -3.77 -27.71
CA GLN A 108 -21.65 -4.85 -27.68
C GLN A 108 -21.97 -5.81 -26.53
N VAL A 109 -21.96 -7.10 -26.84
CA VAL A 109 -22.08 -8.18 -25.84
C VAL A 109 -20.69 -8.52 -25.33
N PHE A 110 -20.53 -8.46 -24.03
CA PHE A 110 -19.35 -8.86 -23.30
C PHE A 110 -19.69 -10.11 -22.52
N ALA A 111 -18.85 -11.13 -22.63
CA ALA A 111 -19.06 -12.40 -21.96
C ALA A 111 -17.77 -12.77 -21.21
N ASN A 112 -17.90 -13.15 -19.95
CA ASN A 112 -16.78 -13.57 -19.12
C ASN A 112 -17.15 -14.88 -18.44
N ILE A 113 -16.16 -15.75 -18.27
CA ILE A 113 -16.27 -16.95 -17.45
C ILE A 113 -15.33 -16.84 -16.26
N LYS A 114 -15.83 -17.16 -15.07
CA LYS A 114 -15.08 -17.15 -13.82
C LYS A 114 -15.05 -18.55 -13.21
N TYR A 115 -13.86 -18.98 -12.83
CA TYR A 115 -13.63 -20.20 -12.06
C TYR A 115 -13.14 -19.83 -10.66
N VAL A 116 -13.66 -20.52 -9.65
CA VAL A 116 -13.19 -20.41 -8.27
C VAL A 116 -12.83 -21.80 -7.79
N TYR A 117 -11.55 -21.98 -7.48
CA TYR A 117 -11.03 -23.19 -6.84
C TYR A 117 -10.69 -22.89 -5.38
N THR A 118 -10.81 -23.89 -4.53
CA THR A 118 -10.32 -23.83 -3.14
C THR A 118 -9.55 -25.07 -2.75
N SER A 119 -8.76 -24.95 -1.69
CA SER A 119 -8.16 -26.07 -0.99
C SER A 119 -8.21 -25.80 0.50
N SER A 120 -8.47 -26.84 1.28
CA SER A 120 -8.33 -26.85 2.74
C SER A 120 -7.44 -28.01 3.23
N ASP A 121 -7.04 -28.91 2.31
CA ASP A 121 -6.20 -30.08 2.59
C ASP A 121 -4.77 -29.83 2.11
N PHE A 122 -4.03 -29.07 2.90
CA PHE A 122 -2.61 -28.80 2.70
C PHE A 122 -1.95 -28.51 4.04
N ASN A 123 -0.62 -28.57 4.09
CA ASN A 123 0.13 -28.12 5.26
C ASN A 123 0.36 -26.59 5.17
N PRO A 124 -0.21 -25.78 6.09
CA PRO A 124 -0.04 -24.33 6.10
C PRO A 124 1.41 -23.87 6.09
N ASP A 125 2.28 -24.56 6.84
CA ASP A 125 3.67 -24.16 7.00
C ASP A 125 4.46 -24.38 5.72
N VAL A 126 4.24 -25.51 5.05
CA VAL A 126 4.86 -25.82 3.76
C VAL A 126 4.42 -24.82 2.69
N LEU A 127 3.13 -24.43 2.68
CA LEU A 127 2.62 -23.45 1.73
C LEU A 127 3.24 -22.06 1.96
N VAL A 128 3.33 -21.62 3.22
CA VAL A 128 4.01 -20.36 3.58
C VAL A 128 5.48 -20.40 3.16
N ASP A 129 6.19 -21.49 3.44
CA ASP A 129 7.60 -21.62 3.04
C ASP A 129 7.76 -21.58 1.52
N LYS A 130 6.79 -22.12 0.77
CA LYS A 130 6.77 -21.98 -0.68
C LYS A 130 6.61 -20.53 -1.12
N PHE A 131 5.65 -19.77 -0.57
CA PHE A 131 5.53 -18.35 -0.89
C PHE A 131 6.81 -17.57 -0.54
N LEU A 132 7.41 -17.85 0.62
CA LEU A 132 8.66 -17.22 1.04
C LEU A 132 9.85 -17.60 0.15
N SER A 133 9.84 -18.80 -0.47
CA SER A 133 10.88 -19.22 -1.42
C SER A 133 10.82 -18.47 -2.75
N LEU A 134 9.67 -17.91 -3.11
CA LEU A 134 9.49 -17.14 -4.34
C LEU A 134 9.96 -15.69 -4.20
N LYS A 135 10.15 -15.18 -2.98
CA LYS A 135 10.48 -13.76 -2.77
C LYS A 135 11.86 -13.41 -3.37
N PRO A 136 12.04 -12.18 -3.86
CA PRO A 136 13.38 -11.71 -4.26
C PRO A 136 14.33 -11.65 -3.05
N SER A 137 15.63 -11.78 -3.31
CA SER A 137 16.69 -11.63 -2.30
C SER A 137 17.05 -10.17 -2.00
N GLU A 138 16.60 -9.24 -2.84
CA GLU A 138 16.78 -7.79 -2.72
C GLU A 138 15.40 -7.11 -2.69
N GLY A 139 15.35 -5.83 -2.32
CA GLY A 139 14.13 -5.04 -2.21
C GLY A 139 13.43 -5.15 -0.85
N PHE A 140 12.35 -4.40 -0.66
CA PHE A 140 11.53 -4.38 0.54
C PHE A 140 10.91 -5.73 0.91
N PHE A 141 10.72 -6.64 -0.04
CA PHE A 141 10.20 -7.99 0.25
C PHE A 141 11.10 -8.80 1.20
N VAL A 142 12.37 -8.40 1.38
CA VAL A 142 13.28 -9.02 2.37
C VAL A 142 12.80 -8.86 3.82
N LEU A 143 11.96 -7.87 4.11
CA LEU A 143 11.33 -7.69 5.42
C LEU A 143 10.36 -8.82 5.77
N VAL A 144 9.83 -9.51 4.75
CA VAL A 144 8.89 -10.63 4.92
C VAL A 144 9.67 -11.91 5.16
N ASN A 145 9.62 -12.42 6.39
CA ASN A 145 10.30 -13.63 6.81
C ASN A 145 9.45 -14.47 7.76
N ARG A 146 9.85 -15.72 7.96
CA ARG A 146 9.12 -16.71 8.77
C ARG A 146 8.80 -16.25 10.20
N LYS A 147 9.62 -15.39 10.80
CA LYS A 147 9.39 -14.88 12.17
C LYS A 147 8.30 -13.81 12.23
N ILE A 148 8.04 -13.12 11.12
CA ILE A 148 7.05 -12.03 11.04
C ILE A 148 5.71 -12.53 10.50
N VAL A 149 5.73 -13.54 9.64
CA VAL A 149 4.51 -14.14 9.08
C VAL A 149 3.73 -14.85 10.19
N GLY A 150 2.42 -14.59 10.26
CA GLY A 150 1.51 -15.19 11.25
C GLY A 150 0.06 -15.28 10.77
N LEU A 151 -0.81 -15.82 11.63
CA LEU A 151 -2.24 -16.00 11.36
C LEU A 151 -2.90 -14.67 10.93
N GLY A 152 -3.74 -14.74 9.89
CA GLY A 152 -4.44 -13.60 9.31
C GLY A 152 -3.61 -12.77 8.32
N ASP A 153 -2.30 -12.99 8.21
CA ASP A 153 -1.51 -12.40 7.12
C ASP A 153 -1.92 -13.02 5.78
N LYS A 154 -1.70 -12.30 4.69
CA LYS A 154 -2.18 -12.70 3.36
C LYS A 154 -1.07 -12.70 2.32
N PHE A 155 -0.99 -13.78 1.55
CA PHE A 155 -0.26 -13.85 0.30
C PHE A 155 -1.22 -13.79 -0.89
N ASP A 156 -0.88 -13.04 -1.92
CA ASP A 156 -1.46 -13.18 -3.26
C ASP A 156 -0.34 -13.46 -4.27
N PHE A 157 -0.62 -14.39 -5.18
CA PHE A 157 0.18 -14.65 -6.36
C PHE A 157 -0.69 -14.45 -7.59
N VAL A 158 -0.34 -13.44 -8.39
CA VAL A 158 -1.16 -12.95 -9.50
C VAL A 158 -0.40 -13.18 -10.80
N LEU A 159 -1.01 -13.93 -11.73
CA LEU A 159 -0.42 -14.13 -13.04
C LEU A 159 -0.72 -12.93 -13.93
N THR A 160 0.27 -12.51 -14.72
CA THR A 160 0.09 -11.41 -15.68
C THR A 160 -0.15 -11.99 -17.06
N SER A 161 -1.22 -11.54 -17.72
CA SER A 161 -1.56 -11.95 -19.08
C SER A 161 -0.41 -11.66 -20.05
N GLY A 162 -0.07 -12.63 -20.91
CA GLY A 162 0.96 -12.46 -21.93
C GLY A 162 2.41 -12.33 -21.40
N SER A 163 2.66 -12.67 -20.13
CA SER A 163 4.02 -12.69 -19.58
C SER A 163 4.31 -14.02 -18.85
N ASN A 164 5.59 -14.37 -18.74
CA ASN A 164 6.07 -15.48 -17.91
C ASN A 164 6.37 -15.04 -16.47
N TYR A 165 5.83 -13.89 -16.06
CA TYR A 165 6.03 -13.33 -14.74
C TYR A 165 4.74 -13.34 -13.94
N ALA A 166 4.89 -13.59 -12.65
CA ALA A 166 3.84 -13.40 -11.66
C ALA A 166 4.20 -12.25 -10.71
N LYS A 167 3.15 -11.63 -10.18
CA LYS A 167 3.24 -10.67 -9.09
C LYS A 167 2.99 -11.37 -7.77
N LEU A 168 3.96 -11.31 -6.86
CA LEU A 168 3.80 -11.73 -5.47
C LEU A 168 3.41 -10.52 -4.62
N ILE A 169 2.43 -10.70 -3.74
CA ILE A 169 1.94 -9.68 -2.81
C ILE A 169 1.87 -10.29 -1.42
N PHE A 170 2.33 -9.55 -0.42
CA PHE A 170 2.16 -9.90 0.98
C PHE A 170 1.49 -8.73 1.71
N VAL A 171 0.48 -9.03 2.53
CA VAL A 171 -0.22 -8.05 3.36
C VAL A 171 -0.19 -8.52 4.80
N LYS A 172 0.21 -7.62 5.70
CA LYS A 172 0.26 -7.84 7.13
C LYS A 172 -0.38 -6.67 7.87
N VAL A 173 -1.16 -6.97 8.90
CA VAL A 173 -1.74 -5.96 9.79
C VAL A 173 -1.23 -6.18 11.21
N PHE A 174 -0.54 -5.17 11.75
CA PHE A 174 -0.16 -5.09 13.16
C PHE A 174 -1.30 -4.44 13.92
N LYS A 175 -2.15 -5.26 14.53
CA LYS A 175 -3.32 -4.81 15.28
C LYS A 175 -2.92 -4.03 16.52
N GLU A 176 -3.62 -2.93 16.78
CA GLU A 176 -3.45 -2.07 17.95
C GLU A 176 -2.00 -1.64 18.21
N TYR A 177 -1.19 -1.52 17.15
CA TYR A 177 0.24 -1.18 17.27
C TYR A 177 0.44 0.18 17.95
N PHE A 178 -0.41 1.15 17.61
CA PHE A 178 -0.48 2.42 18.31
C PHE A 178 -1.73 2.52 19.17
N LYS A 179 -1.57 2.96 20.42
CA LYS A 179 -2.70 3.36 21.28
C LYS A 179 -2.94 4.86 21.14
N LEU A 180 -3.47 5.26 19.99
CA LEU A 180 -3.59 6.66 19.59
C LEU A 180 -4.43 7.48 20.57
N LYS A 181 -3.94 8.67 20.93
CA LYS A 181 -4.57 9.63 21.83
C LYS A 181 -4.23 11.05 21.40
N ILE A 182 -5.20 11.95 21.49
CA ILE A 182 -5.01 13.38 21.20
C ILE A 182 -3.92 13.95 22.11
N GLY A 183 -3.02 14.76 21.53
CA GLY A 183 -1.91 15.38 22.23
C GLY A 183 -0.64 14.55 22.25
N GLU A 184 -0.72 13.24 22.03
CA GLU A 184 0.42 12.32 22.07
C GLU A 184 1.21 12.30 20.75
N THR A 185 2.49 11.96 20.86
CA THR A 185 3.42 11.83 19.74
C THR A 185 3.85 10.39 19.56
N TYR A 186 3.85 9.93 18.31
CA TYR A 186 4.18 8.57 17.91
C TYR A 186 5.28 8.58 16.86
N THR A 187 6.02 7.47 16.80
CA THR A 187 7.01 7.23 15.76
C THR A 187 6.69 5.91 15.07
N LEU A 188 6.36 5.98 13.79
CA LEU A 188 6.35 4.82 12.91
C LEU A 188 7.80 4.54 12.50
N ASP A 189 8.38 3.47 13.02
CA ASP A 189 9.68 2.93 12.58
C ASP A 189 9.42 1.59 11.90
N VAL A 190 9.52 1.58 10.57
CA VAL A 190 9.23 0.40 9.75
C VAL A 190 10.21 -0.73 10.06
N PHE A 191 11.49 -0.43 10.27
CA PHE A 191 12.51 -1.47 10.46
C PHE A 191 12.30 -2.15 11.82
N LYS A 192 11.99 -1.36 12.84
CA LYS A 192 11.60 -1.89 14.16
C LYS A 192 10.33 -2.74 14.10
N LEU A 193 9.34 -2.34 13.29
CA LEU A 193 8.07 -3.08 13.12
C LEU A 193 8.30 -4.52 12.61
N PHE A 194 9.29 -4.71 11.74
CA PHE A 194 9.68 -6.01 11.18
C PHE A 194 10.86 -6.68 11.90
N ASN A 195 11.31 -6.13 13.04
CA ASN A 195 12.51 -6.56 13.75
C ASN A 195 13.73 -6.74 12.82
N PHE A 196 13.94 -5.77 11.92
CA PHE A 196 14.97 -5.78 10.89
C PHE A 196 16.05 -4.74 11.23
N THR A 197 17.31 -5.14 11.20
CA THR A 197 18.44 -4.30 11.62
C THR A 197 19.42 -3.96 10.50
N ASP A 198 19.37 -4.69 9.40
CA ASP A 198 20.23 -4.47 8.23
C ASP A 198 19.63 -3.40 7.32
N SER A 199 20.37 -2.98 6.29
CA SER A 199 19.84 -2.11 5.24
C SER A 199 19.18 -2.91 4.12
N ILE A 200 18.09 -2.38 3.56
CA ILE A 200 17.44 -2.93 2.36
C ILE A 200 18.16 -2.41 1.13
N LYS A 201 18.74 -3.30 0.34
CA LYS A 201 19.28 -2.96 -0.98
C LYS A 201 18.17 -3.03 -2.02
N ILE A 202 17.97 -1.97 -2.79
CA ILE A 202 16.95 -1.91 -3.84
C ILE A 202 17.31 -2.88 -4.97
N HIS A 203 16.29 -3.58 -5.47
CA HIS A 203 16.44 -4.66 -6.44
C HIS A 203 17.22 -4.22 -7.68
N SER A 204 18.17 -5.04 -8.13
CA SER A 204 19.06 -4.73 -9.27
C SER A 204 18.36 -4.44 -10.59
N LEU A 205 17.14 -4.98 -10.80
CA LEU A 205 16.30 -4.68 -11.96
C LEU A 205 15.49 -3.38 -11.84
N SER A 206 15.53 -2.72 -10.68
CA SER A 206 14.72 -1.52 -10.46
C SER A 206 15.33 -0.30 -11.14
N TYR A 207 14.66 0.23 -12.16
CA TYR A 207 15.08 1.46 -12.83
C TYR A 207 14.03 2.55 -12.63
N TYR A 208 14.10 3.24 -11.49
CA TYR A 208 13.13 4.25 -11.04
C TYR A 208 11.69 3.72 -10.90
N ASP A 209 11.53 2.44 -10.56
CA ASP A 209 10.26 1.71 -10.49
C ASP A 209 10.04 1.00 -9.14
N THR A 210 10.73 1.47 -8.07
CA THR A 210 10.45 1.08 -6.68
C THR A 210 9.59 2.14 -6.01
N MET A 211 8.32 1.82 -5.75
CA MET A 211 7.36 2.72 -5.11
C MET A 211 7.32 2.50 -3.60
N VAL A 212 7.54 3.56 -2.83
CA VAL A 212 7.32 3.59 -1.38
C VAL A 212 6.19 4.55 -1.06
N THR A 213 5.20 4.11 -0.28
CA THR A 213 4.07 4.94 0.17
C THR A 213 3.84 4.78 1.66
N ILE A 214 3.85 5.88 2.41
CA ILE A 214 3.54 5.92 3.83
C ILE A 214 2.29 6.77 4.03
N ILE A 215 1.24 6.18 4.61
CA ILE A 215 -0.04 6.84 4.85
C ILE A 215 -0.20 7.03 6.36
N LEU A 216 -0.40 8.27 6.79
CA LEU A 216 -0.70 8.60 8.19
C LEU A 216 -2.20 8.82 8.37
N LEU A 217 -2.81 8.04 9.28
CA LEU A 217 -4.24 7.99 9.58
C LEU A 217 -5.11 7.74 8.34
N ASN A 218 -5.14 6.49 7.91
CA ASN A 218 -6.15 6.01 6.99
C ASN A 218 -7.49 5.82 7.74
N TYR A 219 -8.52 6.57 7.32
CA TYR A 219 -9.86 6.54 7.91
C TYR A 219 -10.74 5.40 7.36
N GLY A 220 -10.30 4.68 6.33
CA GLY A 220 -11.05 3.57 5.75
C GLY A 220 -12.41 4.00 5.20
N SER A 221 -13.46 3.25 5.54
CA SER A 221 -14.86 3.57 5.17
C SER A 221 -15.58 4.40 6.24
N GLU A 222 -14.91 4.81 7.31
CA GLU A 222 -15.55 5.63 8.32
C GLU A 222 -15.86 7.02 7.79
N THR A 223 -17.01 7.56 8.22
CA THR A 223 -17.52 8.84 7.77
C THR A 223 -17.23 9.98 8.74
N TYR A 224 -16.82 9.67 9.99
CA TYR A 224 -16.54 10.67 11.02
C TYR A 224 -15.39 10.22 11.92
N CYS A 225 -14.27 10.94 11.89
CA CYS A 225 -13.16 10.80 12.82
C CYS A 225 -12.68 12.18 13.24
N ASN A 226 -12.49 12.40 14.54
CA ASN A 226 -11.99 13.66 15.09
C ASN A 226 -10.46 13.65 15.30
N LEU A 227 -9.75 12.63 14.82
CA LEU A 227 -8.30 12.55 14.92
C LEU A 227 -7.65 13.00 13.61
N GLN A 228 -6.59 13.78 13.71
CA GLN A 228 -5.71 14.15 12.62
C GLN A 228 -4.26 13.93 13.03
N ALA A 229 -3.41 13.46 12.12
CA ALA A 229 -1.98 13.35 12.35
C ALA A 229 -1.30 14.60 11.81
N GLU A 230 -0.45 15.22 12.62
CA GLU A 230 0.45 16.29 12.21
C GLU A 230 1.87 15.76 12.15
N ILE A 231 2.52 15.89 11.00
CA ILE A 231 3.89 15.43 10.79
C ILE A 231 4.83 16.33 11.61
N ILE A 232 5.63 15.72 12.48
CA ILE A 232 6.70 16.40 13.21
C ILE A 232 8.01 16.27 12.44
N ASP A 233 8.34 15.05 12.01
CA ASP A 233 9.62 14.74 11.37
C ASP A 233 9.52 13.51 10.47
N ILE A 234 10.34 13.48 9.42
CA ILE A 234 10.44 12.37 8.46
C ILE A 234 11.92 12.08 8.25
N GLU A 235 12.36 10.91 8.71
CA GLU A 235 13.70 10.39 8.48
C GLU A 235 13.60 9.26 7.44
N VAL A 236 13.94 9.57 6.19
CA VAL A 236 14.07 8.58 5.10
C VAL A 236 15.33 8.87 4.26
N PRO A 237 16.05 7.84 3.76
CA PRO A 237 17.29 8.02 2.99
C PRO A 237 17.05 8.22 1.49
N PHE A 238 15.89 8.74 1.10
CA PHE A 238 15.50 8.95 -0.30
C PHE A 238 14.65 10.21 -0.45
N SER A 239 14.65 10.79 -1.66
CA SER A 239 13.78 11.93 -1.97
C SER A 239 12.31 11.54 -1.87
N TYR A 240 11.49 12.41 -1.28
CA TYR A 240 10.07 12.18 -1.11
C TYR A 240 9.23 13.45 -1.31
N ARG A 241 7.94 13.24 -1.53
CA ARG A 241 6.91 14.28 -1.58
C ARG A 241 5.81 13.97 -0.58
N ILE A 242 5.24 15.01 0.00
CA ILE A 242 4.10 14.91 0.92
C ILE A 242 2.85 15.37 0.17
N PHE A 243 1.91 14.45 -0.01
CA PHE A 243 0.60 14.71 -0.55
C PHE A 243 -0.40 14.88 0.60
N ARG A 244 -1.34 15.80 0.41
CA ARG A 244 -2.44 16.05 1.33
C ARG A 244 -3.73 15.70 0.65
N ALA A 245 -4.35 14.60 1.06
CA ALA A 245 -5.66 14.21 0.57
C ALA A 245 -6.72 14.76 1.52
N LYS A 246 -7.65 15.55 0.98
CA LYS A 246 -8.85 16.01 1.69
C LYS A 246 -10.05 15.34 1.04
N GLN A 247 -10.75 14.52 1.81
CA GLN A 247 -12.03 13.95 1.42
C GLN A 247 -13.15 14.69 2.16
N SER A 248 -14.29 14.90 1.51
CA SER A 248 -15.42 15.59 2.14
C SER A 248 -15.84 14.89 3.42
N GLY A 249 -15.94 15.65 4.53
CA GLY A 249 -16.30 15.12 5.85
C GLY A 249 -15.16 14.46 6.64
N LEU A 250 -13.97 14.30 6.06
CA LEU A 250 -12.83 13.65 6.73
C LEU A 250 -11.64 14.60 6.98
N PRO A 251 -10.85 14.32 8.04
CA PRO A 251 -9.61 15.04 8.28
C PRO A 251 -8.59 14.90 7.14
N ILE A 252 -7.61 15.80 7.12
CA ILE A 252 -6.51 15.71 6.15
C ILE A 252 -5.75 14.40 6.39
N ARG A 253 -5.57 13.62 5.32
CA ARG A 253 -4.68 12.47 5.29
C ARG A 253 -3.38 12.88 4.64
N TYR A 254 -2.27 12.51 5.27
CA TYR A 254 -0.94 12.72 4.71
C TYR A 254 -0.44 11.43 4.07
N GLU A 255 0.11 11.57 2.86
CA GLU A 255 0.75 10.49 2.14
C GLU A 255 2.16 10.93 1.76
N ILE A 256 3.17 10.21 2.25
CA ILE A 256 4.57 10.44 1.93
C ILE A 256 4.95 9.41 0.87
N ARG A 257 5.35 9.87 -0.31
CA ARG A 257 5.72 8.99 -1.42
C ARG A 257 7.06 9.37 -1.98
N ASN A 258 7.85 8.39 -2.43
CA ASN A 258 9.13 8.63 -3.10
C ASN A 258 8.98 8.99 -4.60
N GLU A 259 7.87 9.63 -4.96
CA GLU A 259 7.51 9.95 -6.33
C GLU A 259 8.24 11.21 -6.83
N GLU A 260 8.80 11.12 -8.03
CA GLU A 260 9.45 12.21 -8.76
C GLU A 260 8.79 12.41 -10.13
N SER A 261 8.66 13.68 -10.52
CA SER A 261 8.21 14.04 -11.86
C SER A 261 9.42 14.29 -12.75
N TYR A 262 9.59 13.50 -13.80
CA TYR A 262 10.65 13.67 -14.79
C TYR A 262 10.06 14.13 -16.12
N TYR A 263 10.69 15.11 -16.78
CA TYR A 263 10.29 15.53 -18.12
C TYR A 263 11.22 14.90 -19.16
N ASP A 264 10.67 14.04 -20.00
CA ASP A 264 11.34 13.50 -21.19
C ASP A 264 10.96 14.35 -22.42
N PRO A 265 11.90 14.90 -23.19
CA PRO A 265 11.58 15.72 -24.37
C PRO A 265 10.75 14.99 -25.45
N ASN A 266 10.84 13.66 -25.53
CA ASN A 266 10.15 12.84 -26.53
C ASN A 266 8.85 12.22 -25.97
N LEU A 267 8.79 11.97 -24.66
CA LEU A 267 7.69 11.24 -24.01
C LEU A 267 6.86 12.09 -23.03
N GLY A 268 7.21 13.36 -22.84
CA GLY A 268 6.56 14.28 -21.90
C GLY A 268 6.87 13.96 -20.43
N PHE A 269 5.99 14.39 -19.54
CA PHE A 269 6.11 14.08 -18.11
C PHE A 269 5.91 12.59 -17.85
N GLN A 270 6.91 11.97 -17.25
CA GLN A 270 6.93 10.57 -16.81
C GLN A 270 6.96 10.53 -15.29
N GLN A 271 6.13 9.67 -14.71
CA GLN A 271 6.18 9.36 -13.28
C GLN A 271 7.35 8.40 -13.04
N ARG A 272 8.26 8.78 -12.14
CA ARG A 272 9.40 7.96 -11.69
C ARG A 272 9.43 7.94 -10.18
N TYR A 273 10.19 7.02 -9.60
CA TYR A 273 10.43 6.98 -8.16
C TYR A 273 11.91 7.21 -7.87
N SER A 274 12.22 7.88 -6.77
CA SER A 274 13.60 8.32 -6.46
C SER A 274 14.57 7.18 -6.16
N LEU A 275 14.05 6.00 -5.80
CA LEU A 275 14.85 4.80 -5.53
C LEU A 275 15.15 4.03 -6.82
N THR A 276 16.42 3.66 -7.00
CA THR A 276 16.92 2.91 -8.15
C THR A 276 17.84 1.75 -7.72
N ALA A 277 18.20 0.90 -8.67
CA ALA A 277 19.04 -0.26 -8.46
C ALA A 277 20.35 0.08 -7.72
N GLY A 278 20.62 -0.64 -6.63
CA GLY A 278 21.82 -0.48 -5.83
C GLY A 278 21.70 0.52 -4.68
N ASP A 279 20.65 1.34 -4.64
CA ASP A 279 20.36 2.19 -3.48
C ASP A 279 20.18 1.35 -2.22
N SER A 280 20.50 1.96 -1.07
CA SER A 280 20.39 1.33 0.24
C SER A 280 19.48 2.14 1.15
N VAL A 281 18.45 1.49 1.69
CA VAL A 281 17.50 2.05 2.64
C VAL A 281 17.79 1.46 4.01
N SER A 282 18.34 2.26 4.92
CA SER A 282 18.75 1.82 6.26
C SER A 282 17.72 2.13 7.35
N TYR A 283 16.76 3.02 7.08
CA TYR A 283 15.68 3.36 8.01
C TYR A 283 14.50 3.98 7.25
N ILE A 284 13.31 3.83 7.81
CA ILE A 284 12.12 4.61 7.44
C ILE A 284 11.42 4.96 8.75
N ARG A 285 11.52 6.23 9.15
CA ARG A 285 10.90 6.72 10.39
C ARG A 285 10.07 7.96 10.13
N VAL A 286 8.85 7.96 10.65
CA VAL A 286 7.96 9.12 10.59
C VAL A 286 7.45 9.41 11.99
N LYS A 287 7.77 10.59 12.50
CA LYS A 287 7.30 11.08 13.79
C LYS A 287 6.10 11.99 13.57
N PHE A 288 4.99 11.72 14.25
CA PHE A 288 3.75 12.46 14.09
C PHE A 288 3.03 12.63 15.42
N LYS A 289 2.26 13.73 15.53
CA LYS A 289 1.42 14.03 16.68
C LYS A 289 -0.04 13.81 16.31
N ILE A 290 -0.83 13.25 17.23
CA ILE A 290 -2.28 13.20 17.06
C ILE A 290 -2.88 14.48 17.62
N VAL A 291 -3.70 15.16 16.81
CA VAL A 291 -4.43 16.37 17.17
C VAL A 291 -5.92 16.18 16.87
N GLU A 292 -6.74 17.07 17.40
CA GLU A 292 -8.17 17.09 17.07
C GLU A 292 -8.38 17.62 15.65
N TYR A 293 -9.35 17.07 14.92
CA TYR A 293 -9.73 17.59 13.60
C TYR A 293 -10.18 19.05 13.70
N GLY A 294 -9.65 19.90 12.81
CA GLY A 294 -9.87 21.35 12.88
C GLY A 294 -8.93 22.07 13.84
N TYR A 295 -8.07 21.34 14.56
CA TYR A 295 -6.95 21.95 15.28
C TYR A 295 -5.99 22.58 14.27
N ALA A 296 -6.05 23.90 14.15
CA ALA A 296 -4.95 24.66 13.60
C ALA A 296 -3.81 24.57 14.61
N LEU A 297 -2.70 23.94 14.23
CA LEU A 297 -1.42 24.31 14.81
C LEU A 297 -1.29 25.81 14.53
N PHE A 298 -1.66 26.64 15.50
CA PHE A 298 -1.19 28.00 15.58
C PHE A 298 0.33 27.89 15.73
N LYS A 299 1.02 27.68 14.62
CA LYS A 299 2.39 28.14 14.45
C LYS A 299 2.27 29.65 14.48
N ILE A 300 2.13 30.20 15.69
CA ILE A 300 2.63 31.54 15.94
C ILE A 300 4.12 31.35 15.70
N ASP A 301 4.57 31.65 14.49
CA ASP A 301 5.98 31.91 14.27
C ASP A 301 6.29 33.07 15.20
N LEU A 302 6.89 32.73 16.34
CA LEU A 302 7.45 33.66 17.32
C LEU A 302 8.69 34.31 16.70
N ASN A 303 8.53 34.87 15.51
CA ASN A 303 9.40 35.88 14.97
C ASN A 303 9.40 37.05 15.99
N PRO A 304 10.56 37.67 16.26
CA PRO A 304 10.65 38.89 17.06
C PRO A 304 9.53 39.90 16.79
N THR A 305 9.11 40.07 15.53
CA THR A 305 8.02 40.98 15.14
C THR A 305 6.66 40.59 15.72
N THR A 306 6.33 39.29 15.75
CA THR A 306 5.08 38.78 16.32
C THR A 306 5.06 38.93 17.84
N ILE A 307 6.21 38.69 18.50
CA ILE A 307 6.38 38.88 19.94
C ILE A 307 6.23 40.35 20.32
N ILE A 308 6.85 41.26 19.56
CA ILE A 308 6.74 42.71 19.75
C ILE A 308 5.28 43.14 19.58
N GLY A 309 4.58 42.64 18.56
CA GLY A 309 3.16 42.94 18.32
C GLY A 309 2.26 42.52 19.48
N ILE A 310 2.43 41.31 20.00
CA ILE A 310 1.69 40.81 21.18
C ILE A 310 2.01 41.66 22.42
N SER A 311 3.28 42.03 22.61
CA SER A 311 3.73 42.84 23.76
C SER A 311 3.10 44.24 23.75
N ILE A 312 3.05 44.90 22.59
CA ILE A 312 2.43 46.22 22.43
C ILE A 312 0.93 46.14 22.74
N LEU A 313 0.21 45.16 22.18
CA LEU A 313 -1.22 44.97 22.46
C LEU A 313 -1.49 44.77 23.96
N THR A 314 -0.65 43.97 24.62
CA THR A 314 -0.79 43.69 26.05
C THR A 314 -0.57 44.95 26.88
N ILE A 315 0.45 45.76 26.55
CA ILE A 315 0.72 47.05 27.21
C ILE A 315 -0.42 48.05 26.97
N CYS A 316 -0.95 48.12 25.75
CA CYS A 316 -2.07 49.00 25.40
C CYS A 316 -3.38 48.65 26.10
N ILE A 317 -3.55 47.41 26.58
CA ILE A 317 -4.73 46.99 27.36
C ILE A 317 -4.49 47.20 28.86
N ILE A 318 -3.29 46.85 29.35
CA ILE A 318 -2.95 46.93 30.77
C ILE A 318 -2.84 48.37 31.26
N ILE A 319 -2.22 49.29 30.49
CA ILE A 319 -2.03 50.68 30.92
C ILE A 319 -3.38 51.40 31.14
N PRO A 320 -4.34 51.38 30.19
CA PRO A 320 -5.66 51.98 30.41
C PRO A 320 -6.43 51.31 31.55
N ALA A 321 -6.32 49.99 31.70
CA ALA A 321 -6.98 49.26 32.79
C ALA A 321 -6.44 49.69 34.18
N ILE A 322 -5.12 49.88 34.30
CA ILE A 322 -4.48 50.39 35.52
C ILE A 322 -4.91 51.84 35.78
N ILE A 323 -4.90 52.71 34.75
CA ILE A 323 -5.34 54.10 34.87
C ILE A 323 -6.81 54.20 35.32
N LEU A 324 -7.69 53.37 34.74
CA LEU A 324 -9.10 53.30 35.12
C LEU A 324 -9.28 52.79 36.55
N LYS A 325 -8.47 51.82 36.99
CA LYS A 325 -8.49 51.31 38.36
C LYS A 325 -8.02 52.37 39.37
N ILE A 326 -6.97 53.13 39.05
CA ILE A 326 -6.48 54.24 39.88
C ILE A 326 -7.52 55.39 39.93
N LYS A 327 -8.20 55.69 38.82
CA LYS A 327 -9.28 56.70 38.79
C LYS A 327 -10.54 56.30 39.56
N ARG A 328 -10.84 55.00 39.68
CA ARG A 328 -11.99 54.49 40.46
C ARG A 328 -11.69 54.29 41.95
N GLY A 329 -10.42 54.28 42.33
CA GLY A 329 -9.97 54.19 43.74
C GLY A 329 -9.71 55.55 44.40
N ARG A 330 -10.02 56.65 43.71
CA ARG A 330 -10.15 58.01 44.26
C ARG A 330 -11.62 58.40 44.26
#